data_AF-A0A392S6J7-F1
#
_entry.id   AF-A0A392S6J7-F1
#
_cell.length_a   1.000
_cell.length_b   1.000
_cell.length_c   1.000
_cell.angle_alpha   90.00
_cell.angle_beta   90.00
_cell.angle_gamma   90.00
#
_symmetry.space_group_name_H-M   'P 1'
#
loop_
_entity.id
_entity.type
_entity.pdbx_description
1 polymer ?
#
loop_
_entity_poly.entity_id
_entity_poly.type
_entity_poly.pdbx_seq_one_letter_code
_entity_poly.pdbx_strand_id
1 'polypeptide(L)'
;GPPPAQHQQHQAPPYIPQQQQFTDYELGMAASTYVQHVRMDWGLPHFSPQLMAAVQAYLRSTPAPPYNHQYPEQADLTGHFQRQSTRLVEHQNHVQDTWSEYRQRHPPTPHD
;
A
#
# COMPACT_ATOMS: atom_id res chain seq x y z
N GLY A 1 -30.12 -9.96 -67.59
CA GLY A 1 -29.30 -9.10 -66.72
C GLY A 1 -29.60 -9.46 -65.28
N PRO A 2 -28.64 -9.35 -64.35
CA PRO A 2 -28.87 -9.67 -62.95
C PRO A 2 -29.74 -8.59 -62.28
N PRO A 3 -30.46 -8.89 -61.19
CA PRO A 3 -31.31 -7.93 -60.50
C PRO A 3 -30.46 -6.91 -59.70
N PRO A 4 -31.00 -5.71 -59.41
CA PRO A 4 -30.25 -4.65 -58.74
C PRO A 4 -29.98 -5.01 -57.27
N ALA A 5 -28.76 -4.75 -56.81
CA ALA A 5 -28.36 -4.91 -55.41
C ALA A 5 -29.12 -3.90 -54.53
N GLN A 6 -29.88 -4.41 -53.56
CA GLN A 6 -30.47 -3.59 -52.51
C GLN A 6 -29.35 -3.13 -51.57
N HIS A 7 -29.09 -1.82 -51.55
CA HIS A 7 -28.21 -1.21 -50.57
C HIS A 7 -28.91 -1.29 -49.21
N GLN A 8 -28.55 -2.29 -48.39
CA GLN A 8 -28.86 -2.27 -46.97
C GLN A 8 -28.13 -1.08 -46.36
N GLN A 9 -28.88 0.00 -46.11
CA GLN A 9 -28.45 1.01 -45.16
C GLN A 9 -28.36 0.29 -43.81
N HIS A 10 -27.14 -0.11 -43.44
CA HIS A 10 -26.83 -0.58 -42.11
C HIS A 10 -27.28 0.52 -41.14
N GLN A 11 -28.41 0.29 -40.47
CA GLN A 11 -28.76 1.08 -39.30
C GLN A 11 -27.58 0.94 -38.34
N ALA A 12 -26.96 2.07 -37.99
CA ALA A 12 -25.96 2.07 -36.93
C ALA A 12 -26.59 1.42 -35.69
N PRO A 13 -25.85 0.55 -34.97
CA PRO A 13 -26.33 -0.02 -33.72
C PRO A 13 -26.87 1.11 -32.83
N PRO A 14 -28.01 0.92 -32.13
CA PRO A 14 -28.47 1.93 -31.18
C PRO A 14 -27.31 2.28 -30.24
N TYR A 15 -26.99 3.57 -30.16
CA TYR A 15 -26.00 4.09 -29.24
C TYR A 15 -26.51 3.86 -27.82
N ILE A 16 -26.11 2.73 -27.23
CA ILE A 16 -26.19 2.52 -25.79
C ILE A 16 -24.99 3.29 -25.23
N PRO A 17 -25.18 4.27 -24.34
CA PRO A 17 -24.04 4.87 -23.65
C PRO A 17 -23.30 3.73 -22.96
N GLN A 18 -22.09 3.42 -23.43
CA GLN A 18 -21.22 2.52 -22.71
C GLN A 18 -21.02 3.17 -21.34
N GLN A 19 -21.68 2.64 -20.31
CA GLN A 19 -21.32 3.05 -18.96
C GLN A 19 -19.82 2.77 -18.85
N GLN A 20 -19.04 3.77 -18.44
CA GLN A 20 -17.60 3.65 -18.31
C GLN A 20 -17.31 2.42 -17.44
N GLN A 21 -16.89 1.31 -18.07
CA GLN A 21 -16.58 0.09 -17.36
C GLN A 21 -15.17 0.26 -16.80
N PHE A 22 -15.06 0.35 -15.49
CA PHE A 22 -13.78 0.38 -14.80
C PHE A 22 -13.29 -1.05 -14.59
N THR A 23 -12.01 -1.28 -14.82
CA THR A 23 -11.37 -2.56 -14.51
C THR A 23 -11.23 -2.74 -12.99
N ASP A 24 -11.10 -4.00 -12.53
CA ASP A 24 -10.87 -4.29 -11.11
C ASP A 24 -9.61 -3.60 -10.57
N TYR A 25 -8.58 -3.44 -11.40
CA TYR A 25 -7.35 -2.74 -11.04
C TYR A 25 -7.60 -1.23 -10.81
N GLU A 26 -8.28 -0.57 -11.74
CA GLU A 26 -8.63 0.85 -11.62
C GLU A 26 -9.51 1.10 -10.39
N LEU A 27 -10.50 0.22 -10.16
CA LEU A 27 -11.35 0.28 -8.98
C LEU A 27 -10.56 0.05 -7.69
N GLY A 28 -9.62 -0.89 -7.67
CA GLY A 28 -8.74 -1.13 -6.52
C GLY A 28 -7.88 0.08 -6.16
N MET A 29 -7.33 0.77 -7.16
CA MET A 29 -6.53 1.99 -6.96
C MET A 29 -7.37 3.17 -6.47
N ALA A 30 -8.54 3.37 -7.09
CA ALA A 30 -9.47 4.43 -6.71
C ALA A 30 -10.07 4.19 -5.31
N ALA A 31 -10.41 2.93 -4.98
CA ALA A 31 -10.88 2.53 -3.66
C ALA A 31 -9.81 2.72 -2.58
N SER A 32 -8.56 2.37 -2.86
CA SER A 32 -7.43 2.61 -1.95
C SER A 32 -7.24 4.11 -1.68
N THR A 33 -7.38 4.94 -2.71
CA THR A 33 -7.32 6.40 -2.59
C THR A 33 -8.49 6.95 -1.76
N TYR A 34 -9.71 6.47 -2.01
CA TYR A 34 -10.90 6.84 -1.25
C TYR A 34 -10.76 6.52 0.23
N VAL A 35 -10.35 5.28 0.54
CA VAL A 35 -10.18 4.82 1.92
C VAL A 35 -9.12 5.64 2.65
N GLN A 36 -8.02 5.99 1.98
CA GLN A 36 -6.98 6.85 2.55
C GLN A 36 -7.50 8.26 2.85
N HIS A 37 -8.24 8.88 1.92
CA HIS A 37 -8.80 10.21 2.12
C HIS A 37 -9.73 10.27 3.34
N VAL A 38 -10.62 9.27 3.48
CA VAL A 38 -11.52 9.18 4.64
C VAL A 38 -10.75 8.97 5.94
N ARG A 39 -9.74 8.09 5.94
CA ARG A 39 -8.95 7.78 7.15
C ARG A 39 -8.09 8.94 7.63
N MET A 40 -7.59 9.75 6.71
CA MET A 40 -6.76 10.90 7.01
C MET A 40 -7.56 12.19 7.23
N ASP A 41 -8.90 12.10 7.20
CA ASP A 41 -9.82 13.24 7.29
C ASP A 41 -9.52 14.33 6.23
N TRP A 42 -9.08 13.91 5.04
CA TRP A 42 -8.81 14.79 3.90
C TRP A 42 -10.06 15.12 3.08
N GLY A 43 -11.23 14.71 3.55
CA GLY A 43 -12.49 14.80 2.81
C GLY A 43 -12.65 13.68 1.79
N LEU A 44 -13.47 13.91 0.77
CA LEU A 44 -13.68 12.95 -0.32
C LEU A 44 -12.68 13.20 -1.46
N PRO A 45 -12.15 12.14 -2.10
CA PRO A 45 -11.31 12.33 -3.28
C PRO A 45 -12.14 12.92 -4.43
N HIS A 46 -11.51 13.78 -5.23
CA HIS A 46 -12.13 14.42 -6.38
C HIS A 46 -12.27 13.45 -7.57
N PHE A 47 -13.29 12.59 -7.54
CA PHE A 47 -13.60 11.67 -8.63
C PHE A 47 -14.78 12.16 -9.46
N SER A 48 -14.87 11.69 -10.71
CA SER A 48 -16.10 11.86 -11.49
C SER A 48 -17.27 11.15 -10.77
N PRO A 49 -18.52 11.62 -10.92
CA PRO A 49 -19.67 10.98 -10.28
C PRO A 49 -19.80 9.48 -10.60
N GLN A 50 -19.45 9.09 -11.83
CA GLN A 50 -19.46 7.70 -12.28
C GLN A 50 -18.41 6.86 -11.54
N LEU A 51 -17.16 7.35 -11.43
CA LEU A 51 -16.10 6.66 -10.70
C LEU A 51 -16.41 6.60 -9.20
N MET A 52 -16.99 7.66 -8.62
CA MET A 52 -17.37 7.66 -7.21
C MET A 52 -18.41 6.59 -6.90
N ALA A 53 -19.46 6.50 -7.73
CA ALA A 53 -20.49 5.47 -7.57
C ALA A 53 -19.89 4.05 -7.72
N ALA A 54 -19.00 3.85 -8.70
CA ALA A 54 -18.35 2.58 -8.92
C ALA A 54 -17.43 2.16 -7.76
N VAL A 55 -16.63 3.09 -7.21
CA VAL A 55 -15.78 2.86 -6.03
C VAL A 55 -16.62 2.49 -4.80
N GLN A 56 -17.74 3.19 -4.56
CA GLN A 56 -18.62 2.86 -3.44
C GLN A 56 -19.26 1.48 -3.60
N ALA A 57 -19.66 1.11 -4.81
CA ALA A 57 -20.18 -0.23 -5.09
C ALA A 57 -19.09 -1.30 -4.89
N TYR A 58 -17.89 -1.05 -5.41
CA TYR A 58 -16.72 -1.94 -5.26
C TYR A 58 -16.35 -2.16 -3.78
N LEU A 59 -16.37 -1.11 -2.95
CA LEU A 59 -16.08 -1.23 -1.52
C LEU A 59 -17.15 -1.99 -0.73
N ARG A 60 -18.40 -2.05 -1.23
CA ARG A 60 -19.44 -2.91 -0.63
C ARG A 60 -19.21 -4.38 -0.95
N SER A 61 -18.70 -4.70 -2.13
CA SER A 61 -18.38 -6.08 -2.53
C SER A 61 -17.02 -6.56 -2.03
N THR A 62 -16.07 -5.63 -1.87
CA THR A 62 -14.69 -5.91 -1.45
C THR A 62 -14.35 -4.95 -0.29
N PRO A 63 -14.74 -5.30 0.95
CA PRO A 63 -14.45 -4.45 2.09
C PRO A 63 -12.94 -4.28 2.22
N ALA A 64 -12.48 -3.03 2.25
CA ALA A 64 -11.09 -2.74 2.59
C ALA A 64 -10.79 -3.31 3.98
N PRO A 65 -9.58 -3.87 4.21
CA PRO A 65 -9.21 -4.37 5.53
C PRO A 65 -9.44 -3.28 6.60
N PRO A 66 -9.98 -3.64 7.77
CA PRO A 66 -10.17 -2.67 8.86
C PRO A 66 -8.83 -2.02 9.21
N TYR A 67 -8.87 -0.76 9.63
CA TYR A 67 -7.69 0.07 9.93
C TYR A 67 -6.66 -0.65 10.81
N ASN A 68 -7.14 -1.42 11.80
CA ASN A 68 -6.30 -2.14 12.75
C ASN A 68 -5.46 -3.26 12.10
N HIS A 69 -5.90 -3.86 10.99
CA HIS A 69 -5.16 -4.91 10.30
C HIS A 69 -3.99 -4.39 9.43
N GLN A 70 -3.82 -3.07 9.30
CA GLN A 70 -2.71 -2.48 8.57
C GLN A 70 -1.51 -2.13 9.45
N TYR A 71 -1.66 -2.24 10.78
CA TYR A 71 -0.59 -1.99 11.73
C TYR A 71 -0.19 -3.31 12.40
N PRO A 72 1.11 -3.49 12.70
CA PRO A 72 1.56 -4.59 13.53
C PRO A 72 0.83 -4.55 14.87
N GLU A 73 0.45 -5.72 15.38
CA GLU A 73 -0.23 -5.84 16.67
C GLU A 73 0.71 -5.38 17.80
N GLN A 74 0.16 -5.06 18.96
CA GLN A 74 0.97 -4.64 20.12
C GLN A 74 2.06 -5.67 20.47
N ALA A 75 1.76 -6.96 20.29
CA ALA A 75 2.72 -8.04 20.48
C ALA A 75 3.89 -7.99 19.48
N ASP A 76 3.61 -7.66 18.21
CA ASP A 76 4.63 -7.51 17.17
C ASP A 76 5.57 -6.34 17.45
N LEU A 77 5.00 -5.21 17.90
CA LEU A 77 5.76 -4.03 18.33
C LEU A 77 6.63 -4.35 19.55
N THR A 78 6.06 -5.00 20.55
CA THR A 78 6.78 -5.40 21.77
C THR A 78 7.95 -6.32 21.42
N GLY A 79 7.72 -7.34 20.60
CA GLY A 79 8.78 -8.24 20.13
C GLY A 79 9.84 -7.54 19.28
N HIS A 80 9.46 -6.57 18.46
CA HIS A 80 10.41 -5.76 17.70
C HIS A 80 11.35 -4.99 18.63
N PHE A 81 10.81 -4.25 19.61
CA PHE A 81 11.61 -3.45 20.52
C PHE A 81 12.47 -4.30 21.46
N GLN A 82 11.99 -5.49 21.86
CA GLN A 82 12.81 -6.46 22.58
C GLN A 82 14.03 -6.88 21.75
N ARG A 83 13.83 -7.27 20.49
CA ARG A 83 14.96 -7.63 19.59
C ARG A 83 15.93 -6.47 19.37
N GLN A 84 15.43 -5.23 19.26
CA GLN A 84 16.28 -4.04 19.17
C GLN A 84 17.13 -3.86 20.42
N SER A 85 16.52 -4.01 21.60
CA SER A 85 17.21 -3.87 22.88
C SER A 85 18.30 -4.92 23.06
N THR A 86 18.03 -6.19 22.72
CA THR A 86 19.02 -7.27 22.76
C THR A 86 20.21 -6.95 21.86
N ARG A 87 19.97 -6.60 20.59
CA ARG A 87 21.05 -6.27 19.65
C ARG A 87 21.90 -5.08 20.10
N LEU A 88 21.27 -4.08 20.72
CA LEU A 88 21.98 -2.94 21.26
C LEU A 88 22.94 -3.35 22.38
N VAL A 89 22.49 -4.19 23.31
CA VAL A 89 23.33 -4.70 24.40
C VAL A 89 24.45 -5.59 23.87
N GLU A 90 24.14 -6.51 22.95
CA GLU A 90 25.13 -7.37 22.30
C GLU A 90 26.22 -6.54 21.60
N HIS A 91 25.82 -5.47 20.90
CA HIS A 91 26.76 -4.58 20.24
C HIS A 91 27.64 -3.80 21.25
N GLN A 92 27.07 -3.29 22.33
CA GLN A 92 27.83 -2.61 23.39
C GLN A 92 28.88 -3.54 24.01
N ASN A 93 28.48 -4.78 24.31
CA ASN A 93 29.39 -5.79 24.85
C ASN A 93 30.52 -6.09 23.86
N HIS A 94 30.19 -6.32 22.58
CA HIS A 94 31.19 -6.59 21.56
C HIS A 94 32.23 -5.46 21.42
N VAL A 95 31.78 -4.20 21.40
CA VAL A 95 32.67 -3.03 21.34
C VAL A 95 33.54 -2.97 22.60
N GLN A 96 32.96 -3.20 23.78
CA GLN A 96 33.69 -3.21 25.05
C GLN A 96 34.76 -4.31 25.09
N ASP A 97 34.42 -5.51 24.65
CA ASP A 97 35.34 -6.65 24.58
C ASP A 97 36.50 -6.34 23.61
N THR A 98 36.18 -5.82 22.43
CA THR A 98 37.18 -5.43 21.42
C THR A 98 38.18 -4.40 21.96
N TRP A 99 37.69 -3.37 22.66
CA TRP A 99 38.56 -2.37 23.28
C TRP A 99 39.39 -2.94 24.43
N SER A 100 38.81 -3.85 25.21
CA SER A 100 39.51 -4.51 26.32
C SER A 100 40.65 -5.39 25.81
N GLU A 101 40.41 -6.16 24.75
CA GLU A 101 41.44 -6.94 24.06
C GLU A 101 42.55 -6.05 23.49
N TYR A 102 42.19 -4.95 22.83
CA TYR A 102 43.17 -4.00 22.28
C TYR A 102 44.10 -3.47 23.38
N ARG A 103 43.54 -3.06 24.53
CA ARG A 103 44.33 -2.56 25.67
C ARG A 103 45.23 -3.64 26.28
N GLN A 104 44.82 -4.90 26.29
CA GLN A 104 45.67 -5.99 26.77
C GLN A 104 46.86 -6.23 25.83
N ARG A 105 46.65 -6.16 24.51
CA ARG A 105 47.73 -6.31 23.51
C ARG A 105 48.65 -5.10 23.47
N HIS A 106 48.14 -3.92 23.81
CA HIS A 106 48.86 -2.66 23.79
C HIS A 106 48.71 -1.95 25.15
N PRO A 107 49.39 -2.43 26.20
CA PRO A 107 49.34 -1.79 27.50
C PRO A 107 49.94 -0.38 27.40
N PRO A 108 49.32 0.64 28.03
CA PRO A 108 49.88 1.98 28.04
C PRO A 108 51.25 1.97 28.71
N THR A 109 52.24 2.60 28.09
CA THR A 109 53.55 2.80 28.71
C THR A 109 53.40 3.73 29.92
N PRO A 110 53.99 3.38 31.08
CA PRO A 110 54.06 4.31 32.20
C PRO A 110 54.78 5.59 31.75
N HIS A 111 54.23 6.75 32.10
CA HIS A 111 54.93 8.02 31.98
C HIS A 111 55.75 8.22 33.27
N ASP A 112 57.06 8.42 33.11
CA ASP A 112 57.99 8.85 34.18
C ASP A 112 57.75 10.32 34.58
#